data_AF-A0A0G2HVZ4-F1
#
_entry.id   AF-A0A0G2HVZ4-F1
#
_cell.length_a   1.000
_cell.length_b   1.000
_cell.length_c   1.000
_cell.angle_alpha   90.00
_cell.angle_beta   90.00
_cell.angle_gamma   90.00
#
_symmetry.space_group_name_H-M   'P 1'
#
loop_
_entity.id
_entity.type
_entity.pdbx_description
1 polymer ?
#
loop_
_entity_poly.entity_id
_entity_poly.type
_entity_poly.pdbx_seq_one_letter_code
_entity_poly.pdbx_strand_id
1 'polypeptide(L)'
;MITLDTFPSQHPHKSVGNPSNLAEDALIESAKSWQESWFTLVNSQLEIANVYASLYDPIVGASDGHGRQTAITPDLQLHRTFALKDVYSDLRAELTEDITSIESRIIQPANNARQNIAPIRKTIKKREDKRFDVEKTQDKVHKLHRKATRTPKEDAQLAKAEDDLATLAEVRDNATRNDC
;
A
#
# COMPACT_ATOMS: atom_id res chain seq x y z
N MET A 1 12.03 39.99 -29.23
CA MET A 1 13.14 39.71 -28.31
C MET A 1 12.53 39.53 -26.93
N ILE A 2 12.12 38.30 -26.59
CA ILE A 2 11.51 37.99 -25.30
C ILE A 2 12.55 37.20 -24.51
N THR A 3 12.98 37.77 -23.38
CA THR A 3 13.87 37.17 -22.40
C THR A 3 13.15 35.99 -21.75
N LEU A 4 13.64 34.77 -21.99
CA LEU A 4 13.27 33.61 -21.19
C LEU A 4 14.08 33.67 -19.90
N ASP A 5 13.36 33.97 -18.82
CA ASP A 5 13.87 33.96 -17.45
C ASP A 5 14.49 32.61 -17.11
N THR A 6 15.64 32.70 -16.45
CA THR A 6 16.39 31.58 -15.90
C THR A 6 15.61 31.02 -14.71
N PHE A 7 14.97 29.86 -14.91
CA PHE A 7 14.38 29.10 -13.80
C PHE A 7 15.51 28.48 -12.96
N PRO A 8 15.46 28.53 -11.61
CA PRO A 8 16.57 28.06 -10.78
C PRO A 8 16.67 26.53 -10.82
N SER A 9 17.86 26.05 -11.17
CA SER A 9 18.24 24.63 -11.13
C SER A 9 18.16 24.10 -9.69
N GLN A 10 17.26 23.14 -9.44
CA GLN A 10 17.24 22.39 -8.19
C GLN A 10 18.13 21.15 -8.31
N HIS A 11 19.09 21.06 -7.37
CA HIS A 11 20.03 19.97 -7.13
C HIS A 11 19.34 18.67 -6.64
N PRO A 12 20.04 17.52 -6.64
CA PRO A 12 19.43 16.21 -6.80
C PRO A 12 18.67 15.77 -5.54
N HIS A 13 17.40 15.46 -5.72
CA HIS A 13 16.58 14.77 -4.73
C HIS A 13 17.17 13.38 -4.49
N LYS A 14 17.75 13.16 -3.29
CA LYS A 14 17.92 11.81 -2.76
C LYS A 14 16.54 11.16 -2.74
N SER A 15 16.46 9.97 -3.33
CA SER A 15 15.28 9.09 -3.32
C SER A 15 14.95 8.65 -1.89
N VAL A 16 14.37 9.56 -1.09
CA VAL A 16 13.46 9.19 -0.02
C VAL A 16 12.36 8.37 -0.70
N GLY A 17 12.07 7.16 -0.20
CA GLY A 17 11.04 6.30 -0.78
C GLY A 17 9.81 7.13 -1.11
N ASN A 18 9.36 7.08 -2.38
CA ASN A 18 8.33 8.00 -2.85
C ASN A 18 7.10 7.88 -1.93
N PRO A 19 6.66 8.98 -1.28
CA PRO A 19 5.65 8.98 -0.22
C PRO A 19 4.32 8.34 -0.65
N SER A 20 4.05 8.30 -1.95
CA SER A 20 2.85 7.63 -2.49
C SER A 20 2.88 6.10 -2.38
N ASN A 21 4.05 5.44 -2.41
CA ASN A 21 4.11 3.98 -2.17
C ASN A 21 3.86 3.66 -0.69
N LEU A 22 4.38 4.51 0.21
CA LEU A 22 4.17 4.35 1.66
C LEU A 22 2.68 4.44 2.02
N ALA A 23 1.94 5.33 1.37
CA ALA A 23 0.50 5.48 1.59
C ALA A 23 -0.32 4.28 1.06
N GLU A 24 0.02 3.75 -0.13
CA GLU A 24 -0.66 2.60 -0.73
C GLU A 24 -0.44 1.31 0.07
N ASP A 25 0.81 1.07 0.46
CA ASP A 25 1.16 -0.11 1.25
C ASP A 25 0.53 -0.03 2.64
N ALA A 26 0.53 1.16 3.26
CA ALA A 26 -0.14 1.38 4.55
C ALA A 26 -1.65 1.12 4.48
N LEU A 27 -2.33 1.50 3.40
CA LEU A 27 -3.77 1.24 3.23
C LEU A 27 -4.05 -0.28 3.18
N ILE A 28 -3.30 -1.02 2.36
CA ILE A 28 -3.49 -2.47 2.19
C ILE A 28 -3.19 -3.20 3.49
N GLU A 29 -2.10 -2.83 4.17
CA GLU A 29 -1.72 -3.41 5.46
C GLU A 29 -2.76 -3.11 6.55
N SER A 30 -3.22 -1.86 6.64
CA SER A 30 -4.26 -1.47 7.61
C SER A 30 -5.56 -2.23 7.38
N ALA A 31 -5.98 -2.43 6.12
CA ALA A 31 -7.20 -3.18 5.80
C ALA A 31 -7.09 -4.67 6.19
N LYS A 32 -5.93 -5.29 5.95
CA LYS A 32 -5.66 -6.68 6.38
C LYS A 32 -5.61 -6.82 7.89
N SER A 33 -4.92 -5.90 8.57
CA SER A 33 -4.83 -5.88 10.03
C SER A 33 -6.21 -5.69 10.66
N TRP A 34 -7.03 -4.81 10.10
CA TRP A 34 -8.43 -4.63 10.49
C TRP A 34 -9.20 -5.95 10.33
N GLN A 35 -9.10 -6.63 9.19
CA GLN A 35 -9.81 -7.89 8.92
C GLN A 35 -9.46 -8.97 9.96
N GLU A 36 -8.17 -9.17 10.22
CA GLU A 36 -7.68 -10.13 11.23
C GLU A 36 -8.16 -9.79 12.65
N SER A 37 -8.14 -8.50 12.99
CA SER A 37 -8.59 -8.02 14.30
C SER A 37 -10.08 -8.27 14.51
N TRP A 38 -10.89 -8.06 13.48
CA TRP A 38 -12.33 -8.32 13.52
C TRP A 38 -12.65 -9.81 13.55
N PHE A 39 -11.93 -10.65 12.80
CA PHE A 39 -12.04 -12.10 12.94
C PHE A 39 -11.74 -12.56 14.37
N THR A 40 -10.65 -12.06 14.95
CA THR A 40 -10.28 -12.36 16.34
C THR A 40 -11.37 -11.93 17.32
N LEU A 41 -11.92 -10.73 17.15
CA LEU A 41 -12.98 -10.18 18.01
C LEU A 41 -14.25 -11.04 17.95
N VAL A 42 -14.74 -11.31 16.74
CA VAL A 42 -16.00 -12.04 16.53
C VAL A 42 -15.90 -13.47 17.04
N ASN A 43 -14.78 -14.16 16.77
CA ASN A 43 -14.56 -15.49 17.33
C ASN A 43 -14.46 -15.44 18.87
N SER A 44 -13.78 -14.44 19.45
CA SER A 44 -13.70 -14.29 20.91
C SER A 44 -15.07 -14.07 21.55
N GLN A 45 -15.97 -13.31 20.90
CA GLN A 45 -17.33 -13.09 21.39
C GLN A 45 -18.13 -14.40 21.44
N LEU A 46 -18.03 -15.22 20.39
CA LEU A 46 -18.67 -16.55 20.37
C LEU A 46 -18.07 -17.47 21.43
N GLU A 47 -16.75 -17.47 21.61
CA GLU A 47 -16.09 -18.28 22.64
C GLU A 47 -16.54 -17.90 24.06
N ILE A 48 -16.73 -16.62 24.36
CA ILE A 48 -17.29 -16.17 25.64
C ILE A 48 -18.70 -16.76 25.84
N ALA A 49 -19.54 -16.73 24.80
CA ALA A 49 -20.89 -17.31 24.87
C ALA A 49 -20.86 -18.84 25.03
N ASN A 50 -19.92 -19.53 24.36
CA ASN A 50 -19.69 -20.97 24.50
C ASN A 50 -19.29 -21.33 25.94
N VAL A 51 -18.30 -20.63 26.50
CA VAL A 51 -17.84 -20.84 27.88
C VAL A 51 -18.96 -20.54 28.87
N TYR A 52 -19.74 -19.48 28.64
CA TYR A 52 -20.87 -19.16 29.50
C TYR A 52 -21.95 -20.26 29.48
N ALA A 53 -22.22 -20.83 28.31
CA ALA A 53 -23.13 -21.97 28.18
C ALA A 53 -22.58 -23.25 28.83
N SER A 54 -21.28 -23.53 28.70
CA SER A 54 -20.68 -24.74 29.27
C SER A 54 -20.66 -24.75 30.81
N LEU A 55 -20.82 -23.59 31.47
CA LEU A 55 -21.00 -23.55 32.92
C LEU A 55 -22.25 -24.31 33.40
N TYR A 56 -23.20 -24.54 32.49
CA TYR A 56 -24.45 -25.26 32.75
C TYR A 56 -24.42 -26.70 32.25
N ASP A 57 -23.29 -27.18 31.74
CA ASP A 57 -23.14 -28.58 31.35
C ASP A 57 -23.29 -29.50 32.59
N PRO A 58 -23.87 -30.70 32.42
CA PRO A 58 -24.04 -31.63 33.53
C PRO A 58 -22.69 -31.96 34.20
N ILE A 59 -22.64 -31.81 35.52
CA ILE A 59 -21.46 -32.18 36.30
C ILE A 59 -21.39 -33.71 36.37
N VAL A 60 -20.32 -34.28 35.81
CA VAL A 60 -20.07 -35.73 35.84
C VAL A 60 -19.98 -36.21 37.29
N GLY A 61 -20.72 -37.27 37.63
CA GLY A 61 -20.74 -37.88 38.97
C GLY A 61 -21.63 -37.19 40.00
N ALA A 62 -22.32 -36.09 39.64
CA ALA A 62 -23.28 -35.44 40.53
C ALA A 62 -24.51 -36.33 40.86
N SER A 63 -24.81 -37.32 40.01
CA SER A 63 -25.86 -38.32 40.23
C SER A 63 -25.48 -39.48 41.13
N ASP A 64 -24.19 -39.63 41.48
CA ASP A 64 -23.66 -40.87 42.07
C ASP A 64 -23.94 -40.98 43.58
N GLY A 65 -24.80 -40.12 44.14
CA GLY A 65 -25.34 -40.22 45.49
C GLY A 65 -24.39 -39.86 46.64
N HIS A 66 -23.10 -39.63 46.35
CA HIS A 66 -22.07 -39.28 47.34
C HIS A 66 -21.76 -37.77 47.40
N GLY A 67 -22.45 -36.96 46.60
CA GLY A 67 -22.24 -35.50 46.48
C GLY A 67 -23.15 -34.64 47.35
N ARG A 68 -22.78 -33.37 47.53
CA ARG A 68 -23.61 -32.34 48.21
C ARG A 68 -24.87 -32.09 47.38
N GLN A 69 -26.04 -31.95 48.01
CA GLN A 69 -27.29 -31.58 47.32
C GLN A 69 -27.09 -30.27 46.54
N THR A 70 -27.15 -30.36 45.21
CA THR A 70 -27.08 -29.21 44.31
C THR A 70 -28.47 -28.66 44.05
N ALA A 71 -28.61 -27.34 44.02
CA ALA A 71 -29.83 -26.71 43.56
C ALA A 71 -29.90 -26.82 42.03
N ILE A 72 -31.07 -27.21 41.51
CA ILE A 72 -31.30 -27.26 40.06
C ILE A 72 -31.33 -25.82 39.52
N THR A 73 -30.53 -25.56 38.48
CA THR A 73 -30.60 -24.30 37.74
C THR A 73 -32.00 -24.15 37.13
N PRO A 74 -32.71 -23.03 37.33
CA PRO A 74 -34.06 -22.92 36.80
C PRO A 74 -34.06 -22.80 35.27
N ASP A 75 -35.11 -23.35 34.64
CA ASP A 75 -35.21 -23.54 33.19
C ASP A 75 -35.10 -22.22 32.40
N LEU A 76 -35.63 -21.13 32.96
CA LEU A 76 -35.57 -19.82 32.31
C LEU A 76 -34.12 -19.33 32.15
N GLN A 77 -33.25 -19.59 33.12
CA GLN A 77 -31.82 -19.26 33.03
C GLN A 77 -31.16 -20.11 31.94
N LEU A 78 -31.39 -21.42 31.93
CA LEU A 78 -30.84 -22.32 30.91
C LEU A 78 -31.25 -21.88 29.51
N HIS A 79 -32.55 -21.65 29.29
CA HIS A 79 -33.07 -21.20 28.01
C HIS A 79 -32.43 -19.89 27.55
N ARG A 80 -32.32 -18.89 28.43
CA ARG A 80 -31.69 -17.61 28.11
C ARG A 80 -30.22 -17.77 27.74
N THR A 81 -29.48 -18.59 28.48
CA THR A 81 -28.06 -18.84 28.22
C THR A 81 -27.84 -19.53 26.87
N PHE A 82 -28.60 -20.58 26.56
CA PHE A 82 -28.47 -21.28 25.28
C PHE A 82 -28.92 -20.41 24.10
N ALA A 83 -30.04 -19.68 24.24
CA ALA A 83 -30.48 -18.73 23.23
C ALA A 83 -29.44 -17.63 22.96
N LEU A 84 -28.71 -17.18 23.99
CA LEU A 84 -27.62 -16.22 23.82
C LEU A 84 -26.49 -16.81 22.95
N LYS A 85 -26.07 -18.05 23.23
CA LYS A 85 -25.07 -18.75 22.43
C LYS A 85 -25.50 -18.87 20.96
N ASP A 86 -26.75 -19.22 20.70
CA ASP A 86 -27.28 -19.36 19.35
C ASP A 86 -27.23 -18.02 18.60
N VAL A 87 -27.67 -16.93 19.25
CA VAL A 87 -27.59 -15.57 18.67
C VAL A 87 -26.14 -15.17 18.35
N TYR A 88 -25.18 -15.48 19.23
CA TYR A 88 -23.76 -15.20 18.94
C TYR A 88 -23.19 -16.09 17.81
N SER A 89 -23.70 -17.31 17.65
CA SER A 89 -23.31 -18.19 16.54
C SER A 89 -23.79 -17.61 15.21
N ASP A 90 -25.05 -17.18 15.14
CA ASP A 90 -25.63 -16.56 13.95
C ASP A 90 -24.93 -15.24 13.62
N LEU A 91 -24.75 -14.38 14.63
CA LEU A 91 -24.02 -13.12 14.48
C LEU A 91 -22.59 -13.35 13.97
N ARG A 92 -21.90 -14.38 14.47
CA ARG A 92 -20.55 -14.73 14.01
C ARG A 92 -20.55 -15.15 12.54
N ALA A 93 -21.56 -15.88 12.09
CA ALA A 93 -21.69 -16.28 10.68
C ALA A 93 -21.91 -15.06 9.78
N GLU A 94 -22.86 -14.19 10.12
CA GLU A 94 -23.16 -12.97 9.36
C GLU A 94 -21.95 -12.04 9.28
N LEU A 95 -21.33 -11.72 10.42
CA LEU A 95 -20.16 -10.84 10.45
C LEU A 95 -18.97 -11.45 9.71
N THR A 96 -18.78 -12.77 9.75
CA THR A 96 -17.71 -13.44 9.01
C THR A 96 -17.85 -13.23 7.50
N GLU A 97 -19.07 -13.28 6.96
CA GLU A 97 -19.34 -13.00 5.55
C GLU A 97 -18.97 -11.55 5.20
N ASP A 98 -19.45 -10.59 6.00
CA ASP A 98 -19.17 -9.16 5.81
C ASP A 98 -17.68 -8.83 5.90
N ILE A 99 -16.97 -9.37 6.90
CA ILE A 99 -15.52 -9.21 7.08
C ILE A 99 -14.75 -9.81 5.90
N THR A 100 -15.20 -10.96 5.37
CA THR A 100 -14.58 -11.60 4.19
C THR A 100 -14.79 -10.75 2.94
N SER A 101 -15.94 -10.07 2.81
CA SER A 101 -16.25 -9.23 1.65
C SER A 101 -15.23 -8.10 1.42
N ILE A 102 -14.57 -7.64 2.48
CA ILE A 102 -13.56 -6.57 2.46
C ILE A 102 -12.35 -6.92 1.59
N GLU A 103 -12.00 -8.20 1.48
CA GLU A 103 -10.96 -8.65 0.56
C GLU A 103 -11.28 -8.23 -0.88
N SER A 104 -12.49 -8.56 -1.34
CA SER A 104 -12.93 -8.26 -2.71
C SER A 104 -13.22 -6.78 -2.96
N ARG A 105 -13.64 -6.05 -1.92
CA ARG A 105 -14.12 -4.65 -2.04
C ARG A 105 -13.04 -3.60 -1.83
N ILE A 106 -12.01 -3.91 -1.04
CA ILE A 106 -10.99 -2.94 -0.64
C ILE A 106 -9.59 -3.44 -0.98
N ILE A 107 -9.21 -4.62 -0.47
CA ILE A 107 -7.83 -5.12 -0.56
C ILE A 107 -7.45 -5.43 -2.01
N GLN A 108 -8.30 -6.16 -2.75
CA GLN A 108 -8.06 -6.50 -4.15
C GLN A 108 -8.02 -5.25 -5.06
N PRO A 109 -9.00 -4.33 -5.02
CA PRO A 109 -8.93 -3.09 -5.79
C PRO A 109 -7.68 -2.24 -5.48
N ALA A 110 -7.27 -2.14 -4.22
CA ALA A 110 -6.06 -1.42 -3.83
C ALA A 110 -4.79 -2.07 -4.42
N ASN A 111 -4.70 -3.41 -4.38
CA ASN A 111 -3.59 -4.13 -5.00
C ASN A 111 -3.55 -3.94 -6.52
N ASN A 112 -4.71 -4.01 -7.18
CA ASN A 112 -4.82 -3.81 -8.62
C ASN A 112 -4.41 -2.39 -9.01
N ALA A 113 -4.87 -1.37 -8.26
CA ALA A 113 -4.46 0.01 -8.47
C ALA A 113 -2.93 0.17 -8.34
N ARG A 114 -2.34 -0.38 -7.28
CA ARG A 114 -0.88 -0.37 -7.06
C ARG A 114 -0.12 -0.98 -8.24
N GLN A 115 -0.57 -2.14 -8.73
CA GLN A 115 0.04 -2.83 -9.87
C GLN A 115 -0.09 -2.05 -11.17
N ASN A 116 -1.24 -1.42 -11.41
CA ASN A 116 -1.50 -0.62 -12.61
C ASN A 116 -0.72 0.72 -12.61
N ILE A 117 -0.52 1.32 -11.44
CA ILE A 117 0.23 2.58 -11.30
C ILE A 117 1.75 2.35 -11.36
N ALA A 118 2.25 1.20 -10.92
CA ALA A 118 3.67 0.86 -10.93
C ALA A 118 4.39 1.06 -12.29
N PRO A 119 3.87 0.61 -13.45
CA PRO A 119 4.50 0.86 -14.74
C PRO A 119 4.50 2.36 -15.10
N ILE A 120 3.42 3.09 -14.80
CA ILE A 120 3.32 4.54 -15.06
C ILE A 120 4.43 5.28 -14.29
N ARG A 121 4.65 4.93 -13.01
CA ARG A 121 5.75 5.49 -12.22
C ARG A 121 7.12 5.23 -12.84
N LYS A 122 7.36 4.01 -13.33
CA LYS A 122 8.62 3.65 -14.01
C LYS A 122 8.81 4.48 -15.28
N THR A 123 7.75 4.68 -16.05
CA THR A 123 7.77 5.51 -17.26
C THR A 123 8.04 6.97 -16.95
N ILE A 124 7.37 7.55 -15.95
CA ILE A 124 7.62 8.93 -15.51
C ILE A 124 9.09 9.10 -15.09
N LYS A 125 9.62 8.21 -14.25
CA LYS A 125 11.02 8.26 -13.82
C LYS A 125 11.99 8.20 -15.01
N LYS A 126 11.78 7.27 -15.95
CA LYS A 126 12.61 7.19 -17.16
C LYS A 126 12.57 8.48 -17.99
N ARG A 127 11.40 9.12 -18.10
CA ARG A 127 11.25 10.40 -18.80
C ARG A 127 11.98 11.53 -18.07
N GLU A 128 11.88 11.58 -16.74
CA GLU A 128 12.60 12.55 -15.91
C GLU A 128 14.12 12.38 -16.00
N ASP A 129 14.62 11.14 -15.91
CA ASP A 129 16.05 10.84 -16.03
C ASP A 129 16.60 11.32 -17.39
N LYS A 130 15.90 11.00 -18.49
CA LYS A 130 16.28 11.47 -19.84
C LYS A 130 16.21 12.98 -20.00
N ARG A 131 15.20 13.62 -19.41
CA ARG A 131 15.08 15.10 -19.42
C ARG A 131 16.27 15.73 -18.70
N PHE A 132 16.63 15.19 -17.54
CA PHE A 132 17.76 15.66 -16.74
C PHE A 132 19.11 15.47 -17.47
N ASP A 133 19.30 14.36 -18.18
CA ASP A 133 20.52 14.14 -18.97
C ASP A 133 20.69 15.16 -20.10
N VAL A 134 19.58 15.52 -20.78
CA VAL A 134 19.57 16.60 -21.78
C VAL A 134 19.87 17.95 -21.14
N GLU A 135 19.19 18.31 -20.05
CA GLU A 135 19.41 19.58 -19.31
C GLU A 135 20.88 19.73 -18.88
N LYS A 136 21.45 18.67 -18.28
CA LYS A 136 22.84 18.64 -17.83
C LYS A 136 23.84 18.82 -18.98
N THR A 137 23.60 18.17 -20.12
CA THR A 137 24.49 18.25 -21.29
C THR A 137 24.36 19.60 -21.98
N GLN A 138 23.13 20.14 -22.04
CA GLN A 138 22.85 21.48 -22.54
C GLN A 138 23.58 22.56 -21.71
N ASP A 139 23.56 22.45 -20.38
CA ASP A 139 24.32 23.33 -19.49
C ASP A 139 25.83 23.28 -19.75
N LYS A 140 26.37 22.08 -20.04
CA LYS A 140 27.78 21.90 -20.38
C LYS A 140 28.12 22.59 -21.72
N VAL A 141 27.29 22.43 -22.74
CA VAL A 141 27.42 23.09 -24.05
C VAL A 141 27.38 24.61 -23.88
N HIS A 142 26.38 25.14 -23.15
CA HIS A 142 26.26 26.58 -22.86
C HIS A 142 27.49 27.15 -22.15
N LYS A 143 28.04 26.44 -21.16
CA LYS A 143 29.26 26.87 -20.45
C LYS A 143 30.48 26.92 -21.36
N LEU A 144 30.62 25.97 -22.28
CA LEU A 144 31.73 25.94 -23.24
C LEU A 144 31.58 27.04 -24.30
N HIS A 145 30.37 27.30 -24.79
CA HIS A 145 30.07 28.39 -25.75
C HIS A 145 30.38 29.78 -25.19
N ARG A 146 30.12 30.01 -23.90
CA ARG A 146 30.34 31.32 -23.25
C ARG A 146 31.82 31.67 -23.01
N LYS A 147 32.76 30.76 -23.29
CA LYS A 147 34.20 31.05 -23.13
C LYS A 147 34.67 31.97 -24.25
N ALA A 148 35.19 33.14 -23.86
CA ALA A 148 35.68 34.17 -24.79
C ALA A 148 36.86 33.70 -25.65
N THR A 149 37.74 32.86 -25.08
CA THR A 149 38.85 32.21 -25.79
C THR A 149 38.76 30.72 -25.53
N ARG A 150 38.77 29.90 -26.59
CA ARG A 150 38.74 28.45 -26.51
C ARG A 150 40.06 27.87 -27.00
N THR A 151 40.54 26.86 -26.30
CA THR A 151 41.68 26.04 -26.72
C THR A 151 41.22 24.93 -27.68
N PRO A 152 42.11 24.36 -28.53
CA PRO A 152 41.74 23.24 -29.40
C PRO A 152 41.16 22.03 -28.65
N LYS A 153 41.58 21.84 -27.40
CA LYS A 153 41.02 20.81 -26.50
C LYS A 153 39.59 21.12 -26.09
N GLU A 154 39.26 22.38 -25.82
CA GLU A 154 37.90 22.81 -25.47
C GLU A 154 36.98 22.80 -26.69
N ASP A 155 37.49 23.09 -27.88
CA ASP A 155 36.74 22.96 -29.13
C ASP A 155 36.38 21.49 -29.42
N ALA A 156 37.32 20.56 -29.23
CA ALA A 156 37.02 19.13 -29.32
C ALA A 156 36.00 18.66 -28.26
N GLN A 157 36.08 19.21 -27.05
CA GLN A 157 35.11 18.92 -25.98
C GLN A 157 33.73 19.49 -26.26
N LEU A 158 33.64 20.67 -26.89
CA LEU A 158 32.39 21.28 -27.30
C LEU A 158 31.74 20.45 -28.41
N ALA A 159 32.47 20.12 -29.47
CA ALA A 159 31.97 19.30 -30.57
C ALA A 159 31.41 17.96 -30.07
N LYS A 160 32.12 17.31 -29.14
CA LYS A 160 31.62 16.08 -28.50
C LYS A 160 30.35 16.32 -27.68
N ALA A 161 30.31 17.39 -26.88
CA ALA A 161 29.15 17.68 -26.05
C ALA A 161 27.90 18.05 -26.88
N GLU A 162 28.08 18.64 -28.06
CA GLU A 162 27.00 18.94 -29.00
C GLU A 162 26.45 17.66 -29.67
N ASP A 163 27.32 16.73 -30.04
CA ASP A 163 26.94 15.41 -30.57
C ASP A 163 26.20 14.56 -29.51
N ASP A 164 26.73 14.54 -28.28
CA ASP A 164 26.09 13.91 -27.13
C ASP A 164 24.70 14.53 -26.87
N LEU A 165 24.57 15.87 -26.97
CA LEU A 165 23.28 16.57 -26.78
C LEU A 165 22.27 16.20 -27.87
N ALA A 166 22.69 16.13 -29.13
CA ALA A 166 21.83 15.72 -30.25
C ALA A 166 21.30 14.30 -30.05
N THR A 167 22.19 13.37 -29.68
CA THR A 167 21.83 11.96 -29.41
C THR A 167 20.85 11.83 -28.25
N LEU A 168 21.11 12.54 -27.13
CA LEU A 168 20.24 12.50 -25.95
C LEU A 168 18.85 13.12 -26.23
N ALA A 169 18.79 14.17 -27.04
CA ALA A 169 17.52 14.78 -27.45
C ALA A 169 16.66 13.80 -28.27
N GLU A 170 17.27 13.07 -29.21
CA GLU A 170 16.59 12.02 -29.98
C GLU A 170 16.08 10.89 -29.07
N VAL A 171 16.90 10.43 -28.13
CA VAL A 171 16.54 9.37 -27.16
C VAL A 171 15.38 9.79 -26.25
N ARG A 172 15.31 11.07 -25.87
CA ARG A 172 14.20 11.64 -25.12
C ARG A 172 12.92 11.67 -25.95
N ASP A 173 13.00 12.13 -27.20
CA ASP A 173 11.84 12.27 -28.09
C ASP A 173 11.27 10.89 -28.48
N ASN A 174 12.13 9.90 -28.66
CA ASN A 174 11.71 8.51 -28.85
C ASN A 174 11.03 7.93 -27.59
N ALA A 175 11.45 8.36 -26.39
CA ALA A 175 10.81 7.95 -25.14
C ALA A 175 9.38 8.51 -25.05
N THR A 176 9.19 9.79 -25.35
CA THR A 176 7.87 10.42 -25.28
C THR A 176 6.90 9.85 -26.31
N ARG A 177 7.41 9.39 -27.47
CA ARG A 177 6.61 8.84 -28.57
C ARG A 177 6.16 7.38 -28.35
N ASN A 178 7.04 6.52 -27.82
CA ASN A 178 6.75 5.08 -27.65
C ASN A 178 5.90 4.76 -26.41
N ASP A 179 5.69 5.74 -25.53
CA ASP A 179 4.95 5.61 -24.29
C ASP A 179 3.49 6.14 -24.40
N CYS A 180 2.99 6.45 -25.62
CA CYS A 180 1.56 6.68 -25.93
C CYS A 180 1.02 5.47 -26.70
#